data_AF-A0A0C3DG01-F1
#
_entry.id   AF-A0A0C3DG01-F1
#
_cell.length_a   1.000
_cell.length_b   1.000
_cell.length_c   1.000
_cell.angle_alpha   90.00
_cell.angle_beta   90.00
_cell.angle_gamma   90.00
#
_symmetry.space_group_name_H-M   'P 1'
#
loop_
_entity.id
_entity.type
_entity.pdbx_description
1 polymer ?
#
loop_
_entity_poly.entity_id
_entity_poly.type
_entity_poly.pdbx_seq_one_letter_code
_entity_poly.pdbx_strand_id
1 'polypeptide(L)'
;MDDVNNAHAAFMREVLAISKKHGQSEQWVRHQLYLGSNVSKKSRHLNAWNVFVHQRLNDINENLAKGERWKLMEFVEAHKGTLLSHYLALTPAQKMQYKDEVTQLHVKKQQTACDNPRGVWCDMEASFDAMDKEWIALSYRLGIEGFFVAVRGGVDDLSSPRLFFTNKAEKFARAVLDLEPRHLALKLEAFVITRLDSCAALTQAPSHSLNQLVSKCCSIIQEGLAVIIKEKYQNDRNKEKEKEKWNPLEKQVKKVKIPELTLDRQNWKFYHVKYLKAAATNYCLDILGGRLDNGTDDWEEANALLCDLFMKTIPASIYF
;
A
#
# COMPACT_ATOMS: atom_id res chain seq x y z
N MET A 1 21.08 19.04 -3.06
CA MET A 1 20.92 18.91 -4.55
C MET A 1 21.43 17.57 -5.06
N ASP A 2 22.40 16.93 -4.39
CA ASP A 2 22.99 15.67 -4.86
C ASP A 2 22.03 14.47 -4.80
N ASP A 3 21.08 14.47 -3.88
CA ASP A 3 20.12 13.38 -3.71
C ASP A 3 19.23 13.15 -4.95
N VAL A 4 18.74 14.23 -5.57
CA VAL A 4 17.93 14.15 -6.81
C VAL A 4 18.72 13.56 -7.98
N ASN A 5 20.01 13.91 -8.08
CA ASN A 5 20.88 13.38 -9.12
C ASN A 5 21.19 11.90 -8.90
N ASN A 6 21.38 11.49 -7.64
CA ASN A 6 21.59 10.09 -7.27
C ASN A 6 20.36 9.23 -7.55
N ALA A 7 19.16 9.72 -7.23
CA ALA A 7 17.91 9.06 -7.53
C ALA A 7 17.70 8.89 -9.05
N HIS A 8 17.97 9.94 -9.84
CA HIS A 8 17.88 9.86 -11.30
C HIS A 8 18.89 8.86 -11.89
N ALA A 9 20.12 8.82 -11.37
CA ALA A 9 21.14 7.87 -11.80
C ALA A 9 20.80 6.41 -11.43
N ALA A 10 20.21 6.18 -10.25
CA ALA A 10 19.71 4.87 -9.85
C ALA A 10 18.57 4.41 -10.77
N PHE A 11 17.60 5.28 -11.04
CA PHE A 11 16.49 5.01 -11.95
C PHE A 11 16.98 4.63 -13.37
N MET A 12 17.95 5.38 -13.91
CA MET A 12 18.49 5.10 -15.25
C MET A 12 19.25 3.77 -15.32
N ARG A 13 19.96 3.37 -14.24
CA ARG A 13 20.60 2.05 -14.18
C ARG A 13 19.57 0.92 -14.24
N GLU A 14 18.43 1.08 -13.59
CA GLU A 14 17.35 0.09 -13.60
C GLU A 14 16.66 -0.01 -14.96
N VAL A 15 16.40 1.13 -15.60
CA VAL A 15 15.90 1.20 -16.99
C VAL A 15 16.79 0.40 -17.94
N LEU A 16 18.11 0.62 -17.86
CA LEU A 16 19.09 -0.06 -18.71
C LEU A 16 19.12 -1.58 -18.45
N ALA A 17 19.08 -1.98 -17.18
CA ALA A 17 19.05 -3.38 -16.80
C ALA A 17 17.81 -4.11 -17.35
N ILE A 18 16.63 -3.49 -17.23
CA ILE A 18 15.36 -4.03 -17.76
C ILE A 18 15.36 -4.06 -19.29
N SER A 19 15.79 -2.98 -19.93
CA SER A 19 15.95 -2.86 -21.39
C SER A 19 16.78 -4.01 -21.96
N LYS A 20 17.98 -4.23 -21.39
CA LYS A 20 18.88 -5.31 -21.81
C LYS A 20 18.32 -6.70 -21.55
N LYS A 21 17.66 -6.90 -20.40
CA LYS A 21 17.09 -8.20 -20.01
C LYS A 21 15.93 -8.63 -20.92
N HIS A 22 15.14 -7.68 -21.42
CA HIS A 22 13.91 -7.96 -22.17
C HIS A 22 13.97 -7.58 -23.66
N GLY A 23 15.10 -7.02 -24.13
CA GLY A 23 15.26 -6.57 -25.51
C GLY A 23 14.29 -5.44 -25.90
N GLN A 24 13.91 -4.60 -24.93
CA GLN A 24 13.00 -3.47 -25.14
C GLN A 24 13.79 -2.16 -25.26
N SER A 25 13.22 -1.11 -25.86
CA SER A 25 13.90 0.18 -25.93
C SER A 25 13.90 0.89 -24.57
N GLU A 26 14.98 1.60 -24.25
CA GLU A 26 15.09 2.35 -22.99
C GLU A 26 13.96 3.37 -22.82
N GLN A 27 13.58 4.06 -23.92
CA GLN A 27 12.47 5.01 -23.90
C GLN A 27 11.15 4.35 -23.52
N TRP A 28 10.89 3.14 -24.03
CA TRP A 28 9.69 2.39 -23.68
C TRP A 28 9.70 1.98 -22.20
N VAL A 29 10.84 1.50 -21.69
CA VAL A 29 10.99 1.12 -20.28
C VAL A 29 10.83 2.33 -19.36
N ARG A 30 11.43 3.48 -19.70
CA ARG A 30 11.23 4.74 -18.94
C ARG A 30 9.76 5.12 -18.90
N HIS A 31 9.07 5.05 -20.03
CA HIS A 31 7.65 5.39 -20.12
C HIS A 31 6.78 4.48 -19.25
N GLN A 32 7.08 3.17 -19.22
CA GLN A 32 6.36 2.22 -18.37
C GLN A 32 6.59 2.46 -16.87
N LEU A 33 7.83 2.78 -16.47
CA LEU A 33 8.16 3.04 -15.07
C LEU A 33 7.60 4.39 -14.58
N TYR A 34 7.60 5.43 -15.42
CA TYR A 34 7.17 6.78 -15.03
C TYR A 34 5.66 6.97 -14.98
N LEU A 35 4.92 6.46 -15.96
CA LEU A 35 3.50 6.78 -16.10
C LEU A 35 2.59 5.84 -15.30
N GLY A 36 3.17 4.81 -14.69
CA GLY A 36 2.44 3.64 -14.27
C GLY A 36 1.72 3.01 -15.48
N SER A 37 1.21 1.81 -15.32
CA SER A 37 0.35 1.16 -16.32
C SER A 37 -0.94 1.94 -16.65
N ASN A 38 -1.19 3.09 -16.00
CA ASN A 38 -2.43 3.85 -16.06
C ASN A 38 -2.70 4.54 -17.41
N VAL A 39 -1.67 4.89 -18.20
CA VAL A 39 -1.86 5.50 -19.52
C VAL A 39 -2.37 4.50 -20.58
N SER A 40 -2.39 3.21 -20.26
CA SER A 40 -2.84 2.15 -21.19
C SER A 40 -4.31 1.73 -21.05
N LYS A 41 -5.10 2.33 -20.15
CA LYS A 41 -6.48 1.85 -19.87
C LYS A 41 -7.54 2.22 -20.93
N LYS A 42 -7.19 2.96 -22.00
CA LYS A 42 -8.01 2.88 -23.23
C LYS A 42 -7.67 1.56 -23.91
N SER A 43 -8.30 0.48 -23.42
CA SER A 43 -8.27 -0.82 -24.07
C SER A 43 -8.63 -0.60 -25.53
N ARG A 44 -7.63 -0.69 -26.41
CA ARG A 44 -7.87 -0.59 -27.85
C ARG A 44 -8.82 -1.74 -28.19
N HIS A 45 -9.90 -1.43 -28.90
CA HIS A 45 -10.86 -2.45 -29.30
C HIS A 45 -10.10 -3.63 -29.91
N LEU A 46 -10.32 -4.83 -29.36
CA LEU A 46 -9.64 -6.05 -29.81
C LEU A 46 -9.93 -6.27 -31.29
N ASN A 47 -8.90 -6.15 -32.12
CA ASN A 47 -9.00 -6.45 -33.53
C ASN A 47 -8.84 -7.97 -33.71
N ALA A 48 -9.84 -8.62 -34.33
CA ALA A 48 -9.80 -10.06 -34.60
C ALA A 48 -8.55 -10.47 -35.39
N TRP A 49 -8.05 -9.60 -36.27
CA TRP A 49 -6.80 -9.83 -36.98
C TRP A 49 -5.60 -9.92 -36.03
N ASN A 50 -5.47 -8.97 -35.10
CA ASN A 50 -4.36 -8.96 -34.16
C ASN A 50 -4.40 -10.20 -33.26
N VAL A 51 -5.59 -10.56 -32.78
CA VAL A 51 -5.78 -11.78 -31.98
C VAL A 51 -5.35 -13.01 -32.76
N PHE A 52 -5.82 -13.16 -33.99
CA PHE A 52 -5.45 -14.27 -34.87
C PHE A 52 -3.94 -14.36 -35.10
N VAL A 53 -3.28 -13.24 -35.40
CA VAL A 53 -1.82 -13.18 -35.60
C VAL A 53 -1.07 -13.60 -34.33
N HIS A 54 -1.49 -13.10 -33.17
CA HIS A 54 -0.87 -13.46 -31.89
C HIS A 54 -1.05 -14.94 -31.56
N GLN A 55 -2.23 -15.52 -31.83
CA GLN A 55 -2.47 -16.94 -31.63
C GLN A 55 -1.55 -17.77 -32.53
N ARG A 56 -1.47 -17.46 -33.82
CA ARG A 56 -0.58 -18.15 -34.76
C ARG A 56 0.89 -18.02 -34.40
N LEU A 57 1.30 -16.85 -33.94
CA LEU A 57 2.65 -16.63 -33.43
C LEU A 57 2.94 -17.54 -32.23
N ASN A 58 1.99 -17.65 -31.30
CA ASN A 58 2.13 -18.51 -30.13
C ASN A 58 2.20 -19.99 -30.53
N ASP A 59 1.30 -20.47 -31.39
CA ASP A 59 1.29 -21.86 -31.88
C ASP A 59 2.66 -22.27 -32.49
N ILE A 60 3.29 -21.35 -33.24
CA ILE A 60 4.61 -21.59 -33.85
C ILE A 60 5.72 -21.50 -32.80
N ASN A 61 5.67 -20.50 -31.91
CA ASN A 61 6.69 -20.30 -30.88
C ASN A 61 6.67 -21.35 -29.76
N GLU A 62 5.57 -22.09 -29.59
CA GLU A 62 5.49 -23.24 -28.68
C GLU A 62 6.42 -24.39 -29.11
N ASN A 63 6.67 -24.52 -30.42
CA ASN A 63 7.53 -25.55 -30.98
C ASN A 63 9.01 -25.12 -31.10
N LEU A 64 9.32 -23.87 -30.76
CA LEU A 64 10.67 -23.29 -30.88
C LEU A 64 11.33 -23.11 -29.51
N ALA A 65 12.66 -23.32 -29.47
CA ALA A 65 13.45 -23.07 -28.27
C ALA A 65 13.41 -21.59 -27.88
N LYS A 66 13.62 -21.29 -26.59
CA LYS A 66 13.43 -19.93 -26.03
C LYS A 66 14.25 -18.82 -26.71
N GLY A 67 15.36 -19.15 -27.37
CA GLY A 67 16.19 -18.20 -28.12
C GLY A 67 15.84 -18.04 -29.60
N GLU A 68 15.03 -18.94 -30.16
CA GLU A 68 14.67 -19.00 -31.59
C GLU A 68 13.25 -18.52 -31.86
N ARG A 69 12.55 -18.04 -30.81
CA ARG A 69 11.19 -17.55 -30.93
C ARG A 69 11.14 -16.31 -31.81
N TRP A 70 10.20 -16.30 -32.73
CA TRP A 70 9.97 -15.16 -33.59
C TRP A 70 9.49 -13.95 -32.79
N LYS A 71 10.05 -12.78 -33.11
CA LYS A 71 9.45 -11.52 -32.71
C LYS A 71 8.23 -11.24 -33.59
N LEU A 72 7.23 -10.57 -33.03
CA LEU A 72 5.97 -10.29 -33.73
C LEU A 72 6.17 -9.59 -35.07
N MET A 73 7.05 -8.58 -35.14
CA MET A 73 7.30 -7.83 -36.37
C MET A 73 7.93 -8.71 -37.45
N GLU A 74 8.98 -9.45 -37.09
CA GLU A 74 9.70 -10.37 -37.98
C GLU A 74 8.75 -11.47 -38.49
N PHE A 75 7.90 -12.00 -37.61
CA PHE A 75 6.90 -13.00 -37.96
C PHE A 75 5.88 -12.49 -38.98
N VAL A 76 5.31 -11.30 -38.73
CA VAL A 76 4.30 -10.69 -39.60
C VAL A 76 4.88 -10.36 -40.97
N GLU A 77 6.12 -9.88 -41.03
CA GLU A 77 6.80 -9.60 -42.28
C GLU A 77 7.06 -10.87 -43.10
N ALA A 78 7.61 -11.91 -42.47
CA ALA A 78 7.93 -13.18 -43.13
C ALA A 78 6.68 -13.96 -43.60
N HIS A 79 5.57 -13.89 -42.86
CA HIS A 79 4.37 -14.71 -43.11
C HIS A 79 3.15 -13.91 -43.55
N LYS A 80 3.32 -12.66 -43.99
CA LYS A 80 2.20 -11.75 -44.29
C LYS A 80 1.18 -12.35 -45.25
N GLY A 81 1.65 -12.97 -46.35
CA GLY A 81 0.78 -13.52 -47.39
C GLY A 81 -0.06 -14.69 -46.90
N THR A 82 0.55 -15.63 -46.17
CA THR A 82 -0.14 -16.82 -45.64
C THR A 82 -1.10 -16.45 -44.51
N LEU A 83 -0.71 -15.54 -43.62
CA LEU A 83 -1.57 -15.03 -42.55
C LEU A 83 -2.83 -14.36 -43.13
N LEU A 84 -2.69 -13.52 -44.15
CA LEU A 84 -3.82 -12.82 -44.77
C LEU A 84 -4.77 -13.81 -45.45
N SER A 85 -4.23 -14.76 -46.23
CA SER A 85 -5.02 -15.80 -46.88
C SER A 85 -5.81 -16.63 -45.87
N HIS A 86 -5.15 -17.12 -44.80
CA HIS A 86 -5.80 -17.91 -43.76
C HIS A 86 -6.88 -17.11 -43.01
N TYR A 87 -6.65 -15.84 -42.73
CA TYR A 87 -7.64 -15.01 -42.04
C TYR A 87 -8.85 -14.67 -42.92
N LEU A 88 -8.65 -14.49 -44.23
CA LEU A 88 -9.75 -14.27 -45.17
C LEU A 88 -10.61 -15.54 -45.31
N ALA A 89 -10.00 -16.72 -45.22
CA ALA A 89 -10.71 -18.00 -45.24
C ALA A 89 -11.53 -18.27 -43.95
N LEU A 90 -11.26 -17.56 -42.84
CA LEU A 90 -12.03 -17.72 -41.61
C LEU A 90 -13.46 -17.18 -41.75
N THR A 91 -14.41 -17.98 -41.28
CA THR A 91 -15.82 -17.59 -41.17
C THR A 91 -16.00 -16.47 -40.11
N PRO A 92 -17.08 -15.66 -40.21
CA PRO A 92 -17.38 -14.66 -39.19
C PRO A 92 -17.51 -15.23 -37.77
N ALA A 93 -18.08 -16.43 -37.64
CA ALA A 93 -18.23 -17.12 -36.36
C ALA A 93 -16.88 -17.44 -35.71
N GLN A 94 -15.91 -17.95 -36.49
CA GLN A 94 -14.55 -18.21 -36.00
C GLN A 94 -13.84 -16.90 -35.59
N LYS A 95 -14.00 -15.83 -36.37
CA LYS A 95 -13.44 -14.50 -36.01
C LYS A 95 -14.02 -13.97 -34.69
N MET A 96 -15.29 -14.26 -34.40
CA MET A 96 -15.93 -13.89 -33.15
C MET A 96 -15.41 -14.75 -31.99
N GLN A 97 -15.28 -16.07 -32.19
CA GLN A 97 -14.72 -16.98 -31.20
C GLN A 97 -13.32 -16.54 -30.73
N TYR A 98 -12.43 -16.13 -31.65
CA TYR A 98 -11.12 -15.60 -31.27
C TYR A 98 -11.22 -14.37 -30.35
N LYS A 99 -12.16 -13.46 -30.61
CA LYS A 99 -12.36 -12.28 -29.75
C LYS A 99 -12.85 -12.69 -28.36
N ASP A 100 -13.77 -13.65 -28.30
CA ASP A 100 -14.35 -14.13 -27.05
C ASP A 100 -13.30 -14.85 -26.20
N GLU A 101 -12.47 -15.69 -26.80
CA GLU A 101 -11.35 -16.37 -26.12
C GLU A 101 -10.36 -15.39 -25.50
N VAL A 102 -9.95 -14.34 -26.23
CA VAL A 102 -9.05 -13.31 -25.68
C VAL A 102 -9.73 -12.50 -24.57
N THR A 103 -11.03 -12.24 -24.72
CA THR A 103 -11.80 -11.55 -23.68
C THR A 103 -11.87 -12.39 -22.42
N GLN A 104 -12.11 -13.70 -22.53
CA GLN A 104 -12.08 -14.63 -21.40
C GLN A 104 -10.69 -14.74 -20.78
N LEU A 105 -9.62 -14.78 -21.59
CA LEU A 105 -8.25 -14.77 -21.08
C LEU A 105 -7.92 -13.48 -20.33
N HIS A 106 -8.40 -12.33 -20.79
CA HIS A 106 -8.24 -11.05 -20.10
C HIS A 106 -9.00 -11.05 -18.77
N VAL A 107 -10.25 -11.51 -18.74
CA VAL A 107 -11.04 -11.65 -17.50
C VAL A 107 -10.33 -12.59 -16.53
N LYS A 108 -9.87 -13.75 -17.00
CA LYS A 108 -9.12 -14.71 -16.18
C LYS A 108 -7.82 -14.12 -15.65
N LYS A 109 -7.07 -13.38 -16.47
CA LYS A 109 -5.85 -12.70 -16.04
C LYS A 109 -6.13 -11.59 -15.03
N GLN A 110 -7.21 -10.84 -15.18
CA GLN A 110 -7.63 -9.85 -14.19
C GLN A 110 -7.99 -10.51 -12.86
N GLN A 111 -8.63 -11.68 -12.89
CA GLN A 111 -8.90 -12.47 -11.67
C GLN A 111 -7.64 -13.07 -11.03
N THR A 112 -6.56 -13.27 -11.79
CA THR A 112 -5.33 -13.93 -11.33
C THR A 112 -4.18 -12.94 -11.07
N ALA A 113 -4.33 -11.67 -11.41
CA ALA A 113 -3.27 -10.69 -11.24
C ALA A 113 -2.95 -10.59 -9.76
N CYS A 114 -1.68 -10.84 -9.40
CA CYS A 114 -1.17 -10.57 -8.08
C CYS A 114 -1.42 -9.09 -7.79
N ASP A 115 -2.46 -8.86 -7.00
CA ASP A 115 -2.92 -7.58 -6.56
C ASP A 115 -1.82 -6.93 -5.75
N ASN A 116 -0.99 -6.14 -6.43
CA ASN A 116 -0.21 -5.13 -5.76
C ASN A 116 -1.22 -4.35 -4.90
N PRO A 117 -1.07 -4.31 -3.56
CA PRO A 117 -2.05 -3.66 -2.69
C PRO A 117 -2.36 -2.22 -3.13
N ARG A 118 -1.36 -1.55 -3.70
CA ARG A 118 -1.51 -0.21 -4.27
C ARG A 118 -2.38 -0.17 -5.52
N GLY A 119 -2.26 -1.18 -6.40
CA GLY A 119 -3.08 -1.30 -7.60
C GLY A 119 -4.55 -1.50 -7.26
N VAL A 120 -4.85 -2.41 -6.35
CA VAL A 120 -6.21 -2.64 -5.84
C VAL A 120 -6.77 -1.37 -5.21
N TRP A 121 -5.99 -0.70 -4.37
CA TRP A 121 -6.42 0.55 -3.75
C TRP A 121 -6.75 1.62 -4.78
N CYS A 122 -5.90 1.82 -5.80
CA CYS A 122 -6.18 2.78 -6.87
C CYS A 122 -7.42 2.41 -7.70
N ASP A 123 -7.63 1.12 -7.99
CA ASP A 123 -8.78 0.66 -8.75
C ASP A 123 -10.09 0.78 -7.94
N MET A 124 -10.01 0.48 -6.65
CA MET A 124 -11.10 0.69 -5.69
C MET A 124 -11.47 2.19 -5.60
N GLU A 125 -10.47 3.07 -5.44
CA GLU A 125 -10.68 4.52 -5.38
C GLU A 125 -11.36 5.05 -6.65
N ALA A 126 -10.85 4.65 -7.82
CA ALA A 126 -11.43 5.04 -9.09
C ALA A 126 -12.88 4.54 -9.28
N SER A 127 -13.19 3.36 -8.73
CA SER A 127 -14.55 2.80 -8.76
C SER A 127 -15.49 3.59 -7.87
N PHE A 128 -15.07 3.96 -6.66
CA PHE A 128 -15.86 4.81 -5.77
C PHE A 128 -16.07 6.22 -6.34
N ASP A 129 -15.05 6.83 -6.92
CA ASP A 129 -15.18 8.12 -7.60
C ASP A 129 -16.18 8.08 -8.77
N ALA A 130 -16.24 6.95 -9.49
CA ALA A 130 -17.22 6.75 -10.55
C ALA A 130 -18.64 6.60 -9.97
N MET A 131 -18.80 5.80 -8.91
CA MET A 131 -20.08 5.64 -8.22
C MET A 131 -20.60 6.97 -7.66
N ASP A 132 -19.75 7.77 -7.02
CA ASP A 132 -20.13 9.09 -6.49
C ASP A 132 -20.66 9.99 -7.60
N LYS A 133 -19.98 10.06 -8.74
CA LYS A 133 -20.43 10.84 -9.91
C LYS A 133 -21.77 10.36 -10.44
N GLU A 134 -21.97 9.04 -10.53
CA GLU A 134 -23.24 8.46 -10.98
C GLU A 134 -24.38 8.74 -10.01
N TRP A 135 -24.16 8.57 -8.70
CA TRP A 135 -25.14 8.88 -7.66
C TRP A 135 -25.52 10.35 -7.64
N ILE A 136 -24.54 11.25 -7.75
CA ILE A 136 -24.78 12.69 -7.89
C ILE A 136 -25.62 12.96 -9.13
N ALA A 137 -25.27 12.37 -10.28
CA ALA A 137 -26.02 12.54 -11.52
C ALA A 137 -27.46 12.01 -11.42
N LEU A 138 -27.69 10.86 -10.79
CA LEU A 138 -29.03 10.30 -10.55
C LEU A 138 -29.86 11.19 -9.63
N SER A 139 -29.23 11.73 -8.58
CA SER A 139 -29.89 12.66 -7.67
C SER A 139 -30.36 13.92 -8.39
N TYR A 140 -29.51 14.52 -9.24
CA TYR A 140 -29.88 15.70 -10.02
C TYR A 140 -30.90 15.42 -11.13
N ARG A 141 -30.75 14.30 -11.85
CA ARG A 141 -31.58 14.02 -13.04
C ARG A 141 -32.95 13.46 -12.71
N LEU A 142 -33.03 12.62 -11.67
CA LEU A 142 -34.23 11.86 -11.35
C LEU A 142 -34.81 12.22 -9.98
N GLY A 143 -34.15 13.09 -9.21
CA GLY A 143 -34.58 13.42 -7.85
C GLY A 143 -34.46 12.25 -6.88
N ILE A 144 -33.63 11.25 -7.21
CA ILE A 144 -33.41 10.08 -6.35
C ILE A 144 -32.58 10.50 -5.14
N GLU A 145 -33.02 10.08 -3.97
CA GLU A 145 -32.36 10.33 -2.69
C GLU A 145 -31.92 8.99 -2.14
N GLY A 146 -30.71 8.92 -1.61
CA GLY A 146 -30.13 7.66 -1.17
C GLY A 146 -28.76 7.84 -0.55
N PHE A 147 -28.22 6.73 -0.07
CA PHE A 147 -26.86 6.67 0.44
C PHE A 147 -26.28 5.29 0.17
N PHE A 148 -24.97 5.20 0.10
CA PHE A 148 -24.26 3.93 0.15
C PHE A 148 -23.13 3.99 1.17
N VAL A 149 -22.86 2.83 1.76
CA VAL A 149 -21.76 2.64 2.71
C VAL A 149 -20.97 1.44 2.22
N ALA A 150 -19.68 1.63 1.99
CA ALA A 150 -18.77 0.55 1.65
C ALA A 150 -17.67 0.49 2.72
N VAL A 151 -17.49 -0.69 3.29
CA VAL A 151 -16.52 -0.98 4.35
C VAL A 151 -15.59 -2.09 3.89
N ARG A 152 -14.38 -2.13 4.44
CA ARG A 152 -13.44 -3.21 4.17
C ARG A 152 -13.94 -4.55 4.69
N GLY A 153 -13.61 -5.62 3.95
CA GLY A 153 -13.98 -6.99 4.29
C GLY A 153 -12.99 -7.73 5.20
N GLY A 154 -11.77 -7.20 5.35
CA GLY A 154 -10.69 -7.84 6.10
C GLY A 154 -9.88 -6.86 6.91
N VAL A 155 -9.18 -7.37 7.93
CA VAL A 155 -8.30 -6.57 8.80
C VAL A 155 -7.05 -6.06 8.09
N ASP A 156 -6.63 -6.74 7.02
CA ASP A 156 -5.42 -6.43 6.26
C ASP A 156 -5.60 -5.24 5.31
N ASP A 157 -6.84 -4.92 4.95
CA ASP A 157 -7.13 -3.75 4.14
C ASP A 157 -7.11 -2.50 5.03
N LEU A 158 -6.28 -1.51 4.71
CA LEU A 158 -6.18 -0.25 5.44
C LEU A 158 -7.07 0.84 4.83
N SER A 159 -7.93 0.50 3.87
CA SER A 159 -8.88 1.43 3.30
C SER A 159 -9.85 1.96 4.35
N SER A 160 -10.08 3.28 4.31
CA SER A 160 -11.11 3.90 5.15
C SER A 160 -12.50 3.65 4.56
N PRO A 161 -13.55 3.48 5.40
CA PRO A 161 -14.93 3.37 4.93
C PRO A 161 -15.31 4.50 3.97
N ARG A 162 -15.96 4.14 2.86
CA ARG A 162 -16.48 5.08 1.87
C ARG A 162 -17.96 5.31 2.12
N LEU A 163 -18.33 6.58 2.13
CA LEU A 163 -19.64 7.05 2.55
C LEU A 163 -20.12 8.07 1.52
N PHE A 164 -21.28 7.83 0.94
CA PHE A 164 -21.98 8.79 0.12
C PHE A 164 -23.40 8.96 0.64
N PHE A 165 -23.83 10.20 0.84
CA PHE A 165 -25.19 10.52 1.28
C PHE A 165 -25.72 11.70 0.46
N THR A 166 -26.94 11.58 -0.05
CA THR A 166 -27.69 12.76 -0.46
C THR A 166 -28.19 13.53 0.76
N ASN A 167 -28.53 14.81 0.60
CA ASN A 167 -28.90 15.69 1.71
C ASN A 167 -30.09 15.15 2.53
N LYS A 168 -31.12 14.60 1.87
CA LYS A 168 -32.28 14.04 2.58
C LYS A 168 -31.98 12.71 3.23
N ALA A 169 -31.16 11.87 2.58
CA ALA A 169 -30.72 10.60 3.15
C ALA A 169 -29.88 10.80 4.41
N GLU A 170 -28.98 11.79 4.42
CA GLU A 170 -28.21 12.14 5.60
C GLU A 170 -29.10 12.63 6.75
N LYS A 171 -30.05 13.52 6.45
CA LYS A 171 -31.03 13.99 7.44
C LYS A 171 -31.88 12.85 7.99
N PHE A 172 -32.30 11.92 7.13
CA PHE A 172 -33.02 10.72 7.56
C PHE A 172 -32.17 9.87 8.51
N ALA A 173 -30.91 9.59 8.15
CA ALA A 173 -30.01 8.82 9.01
C ALA A 173 -29.84 9.47 10.39
N ARG A 174 -29.64 10.78 10.45
CA ARG A 174 -29.46 11.49 11.71
C ARG A 174 -30.75 11.63 12.52
N ALA A 175 -31.86 11.99 11.88
CA ALA A 175 -33.10 12.34 12.58
C ALA A 175 -33.98 11.13 12.91
N VAL A 176 -33.98 10.10 12.05
CA VAL A 176 -34.85 8.93 12.18
C VAL A 176 -34.11 7.75 12.77
N LEU A 177 -32.87 7.50 12.32
CA LEU A 177 -32.08 6.39 12.85
C LEU A 177 -31.29 6.78 14.11
N ASP A 178 -31.20 8.07 14.43
CA ASP A 178 -30.34 8.62 15.49
C ASP A 178 -28.89 8.14 15.35
N LEU A 179 -28.42 8.06 14.10
CA LEU A 179 -27.07 7.60 13.76
C LEU A 179 -26.38 8.64 12.89
N GLU A 180 -25.22 9.09 13.35
CA GLU A 180 -24.30 9.80 12.47
C GLU A 180 -23.82 8.85 11.36
N PRO A 181 -23.80 9.26 10.08
CA PRO A 181 -23.32 8.45 8.96
C PRO A 181 -21.97 7.75 9.20
N ARG A 182 -21.02 8.45 9.84
CA ARG A 182 -19.70 7.88 10.19
C ARG A 182 -19.82 6.74 11.19
N HIS A 183 -20.66 6.90 12.22
CA HIS A 183 -20.92 5.86 13.20
C HIS A 183 -21.62 4.65 12.57
N LEU A 184 -22.50 4.86 11.59
CA LEU A 184 -23.12 3.77 10.82
C LEU A 184 -22.05 2.97 10.04
N ALA A 185 -21.13 3.65 9.35
CA ALA A 185 -20.00 3.00 8.68
C ALA A 185 -19.14 2.18 9.63
N LEU A 186 -18.74 2.75 10.77
CA LEU A 186 -17.89 2.07 11.73
C LEU A 186 -18.58 0.85 12.35
N LYS A 187 -19.89 0.93 12.62
CA LYS A 187 -20.67 -0.22 13.10
C LYS A 187 -20.74 -1.33 12.04
N LEU A 188 -20.98 -0.96 10.79
CA LEU A 188 -21.01 -1.91 9.68
C LEU A 188 -19.64 -2.55 9.46
N GLU A 189 -18.57 -1.77 9.48
CA GLU A 189 -17.19 -2.24 9.35
C GLU A 189 -16.83 -3.21 10.48
N ALA A 190 -17.13 -2.84 11.73
CA ALA A 190 -16.91 -3.72 12.87
C ALA A 190 -17.68 -5.04 12.71
N PHE A 191 -18.94 -5.00 12.26
CA PHE A 191 -19.74 -6.19 12.02
C PHE A 191 -19.12 -7.10 10.93
N VAL A 192 -18.69 -6.52 9.81
CA VAL A 192 -18.06 -7.25 8.70
C VAL A 192 -16.72 -7.86 9.11
N ILE A 193 -15.85 -7.08 9.75
CA ILE A 193 -14.50 -7.52 10.16
C ILE A 193 -14.58 -8.62 11.21
N THR A 194 -15.50 -8.51 12.17
CA THR A 194 -15.66 -9.52 13.22
C THR A 194 -16.26 -10.82 12.70
N ARG A 195 -16.70 -10.87 11.43
CA ARG A 195 -17.33 -12.04 10.80
C ARG A 195 -18.40 -12.63 11.70
N LEU A 196 -19.25 -11.76 12.24
CA LEU A 196 -20.28 -12.12 13.21
C LEU A 196 -21.47 -12.88 12.58
N ASP A 197 -21.25 -13.50 11.41
CA ASP A 197 -22.18 -14.33 10.66
C ASP A 197 -22.65 -15.56 11.46
N SER A 198 -21.97 -15.88 12.56
CA SER A 198 -22.45 -16.82 13.59
C SER A 198 -23.52 -16.18 14.47
N CYS A 199 -24.63 -15.73 13.87
CA CYS A 199 -25.79 -15.16 14.57
C CYS A 199 -26.37 -16.08 15.67
N ALA A 200 -26.04 -17.37 15.68
CA ALA A 200 -26.41 -18.28 16.77
C ALA A 200 -25.80 -17.86 18.13
N ALA A 201 -24.63 -17.22 18.13
CA ALA A 201 -23.95 -16.80 19.36
C ALA A 201 -24.49 -15.46 19.91
N LEU A 202 -24.98 -14.55 19.06
CA LEU A 202 -25.55 -13.27 19.50
C LEU A 202 -26.86 -13.43 20.28
N THR A 203 -27.63 -14.47 19.98
CA THR A 203 -28.89 -14.76 20.68
C THR A 203 -28.72 -15.61 21.95
N GLN A 204 -27.56 -16.26 22.16
CA GLN A 204 -27.35 -17.18 23.29
C GLN A 204 -26.22 -16.78 24.24
N ALA A 205 -25.24 -15.99 23.81
CA ALA A 205 -24.27 -15.43 24.74
C ALA A 205 -24.88 -14.24 25.47
N PRO A 206 -24.80 -14.16 26.81
CA PRO A 206 -25.14 -12.93 27.51
C PRO A 206 -24.33 -11.82 26.86
N SER A 207 -25.02 -10.78 26.37
CA SER A 207 -24.37 -9.62 25.76
C SER A 207 -23.31 -9.16 26.74
N HIS A 208 -22.04 -9.46 26.46
CA HIS A 208 -20.95 -8.90 27.24
C HIS A 208 -21.11 -7.40 27.07
N SER A 209 -21.38 -6.70 28.17
CA SER A 209 -21.57 -5.26 28.10
C SER A 209 -20.34 -4.66 27.45
N LEU A 210 -20.49 -3.54 26.74
CA LEU A 210 -19.36 -2.87 26.08
C LEU A 210 -18.17 -2.68 27.05
N ASN A 211 -18.45 -2.46 28.34
CA ASN A 211 -17.46 -2.39 29.41
C ASN A 211 -16.68 -3.70 29.63
N GLN A 212 -17.31 -4.88 29.51
CA GLN A 212 -16.64 -6.17 29.60
C GLN A 212 -15.73 -6.44 28.40
N LEU A 213 -16.17 -6.07 27.20
CA LEU A 213 -15.33 -6.15 26.00
C LEU A 213 -14.13 -5.22 26.10
N VAL A 214 -14.34 -3.96 26.50
CA VAL A 214 -13.27 -2.98 26.76
C VAL A 214 -12.32 -3.51 27.82
N SER A 215 -12.83 -4.04 28.93
CA SER A 215 -12.00 -4.62 30.00
C SER A 215 -11.16 -5.80 29.49
N LYS A 216 -11.75 -6.69 28.68
CA LYS A 216 -11.03 -7.83 28.08
C LYS A 216 -9.93 -7.35 27.12
N CYS A 217 -10.22 -6.36 26.28
CA CYS A 217 -9.22 -5.75 25.41
C CYS A 217 -8.09 -5.08 26.20
N CYS A 218 -8.41 -4.31 27.24
CA CYS A 218 -7.41 -3.72 28.13
C CYS A 218 -6.54 -4.79 28.80
N SER A 219 -7.14 -5.90 29.25
CA SER A 219 -6.40 -7.03 29.84
C SER A 219 -5.40 -7.64 28.85
N ILE A 220 -5.84 -7.89 27.60
CA ILE A 220 -4.97 -8.46 26.55
C ILE A 220 -3.83 -7.51 26.21
N ILE A 221 -4.11 -6.21 26.08
CA ILE A 221 -3.07 -5.19 25.81
C ILE A 221 -2.08 -5.11 26.97
N GLN A 222 -2.56 -5.10 28.22
CA GLN A 222 -1.71 -5.06 29.41
C GLN A 222 -0.83 -6.30 29.54
N GLU A 223 -1.37 -7.49 29.22
CA GLU A 223 -0.62 -8.74 29.22
C GLU A 223 0.49 -8.71 28.15
N GLY A 224 0.17 -8.28 26.92
CA GLY A 224 1.16 -8.12 25.85
C GLY A 224 2.28 -7.11 26.22
N LEU A 225 1.92 -5.97 26.81
CA LEU A 225 2.89 -4.99 27.28
C LEU A 225 3.78 -5.54 28.40
N ALA A 226 3.22 -6.33 29.32
CA ALA A 226 3.98 -6.95 30.40
C ALA A 226 5.03 -7.95 29.86
N VAL A 227 4.69 -8.71 28.81
CA VAL A 227 5.63 -9.61 28.13
C VAL A 227 6.80 -8.83 27.51
N ILE A 228 6.51 -7.77 26.74
CA ILE A 228 7.53 -6.94 26.08
C ILE A 228 8.47 -6.28 27.10
N ILE A 229 7.91 -5.75 28.19
CA ILE A 229 8.71 -5.15 29.27
C ILE A 229 9.65 -6.20 29.90
N LYS A 230 9.13 -7.40 30.18
CA LYS A 230 9.92 -8.49 30.76
C LYS A 230 11.07 -8.93 29.83
N GLU A 231 10.81 -9.04 28.53
CA GLU A 231 11.84 -9.36 27.53
C GLU A 231 12.94 -8.29 27.48
N LYS A 232 12.56 -7.00 27.52
CA LYS A 232 13.52 -5.90 27.54
C LYS A 232 14.44 -5.95 28.76
N TYR A 233 13.88 -6.15 29.96
CA TYR A 233 14.67 -6.32 31.19
C TYR A 233 15.59 -7.55 31.15
N GLN A 234 15.17 -8.64 30.50
CA GLN A 234 16.00 -9.83 30.34
C GLN A 234 17.19 -9.53 29.39
N ASN A 235 16.93 -8.84 28.29
CA ASN A 235 17.95 -8.44 27.32
C ASN A 235 18.97 -7.47 27.91
N ASP A 236 18.53 -6.48 28.70
CA ASP A 236 19.43 -5.53 29.35
C ASP A 236 20.35 -6.23 30.37
N ARG A 237 19.81 -7.16 31.17
CA ARG A 237 20.61 -7.98 32.09
C ARG A 237 21.61 -8.88 31.36
N ASN A 238 21.24 -9.43 30.20
CA ASN A 238 22.17 -10.24 29.40
C ASN A 238 23.31 -9.39 28.84
N LYS A 239 23.03 -8.17 28.38
CA LYS A 239 24.05 -7.21 27.93
C LYS A 239 24.99 -6.80 29.06
N GLU A 240 24.50 -6.60 30.27
CA GLU A 240 25.36 -6.32 31.45
C GLU A 240 26.30 -7.48 31.75
N LYS A 241 25.80 -8.73 31.74
CA LYS A 241 26.63 -9.93 31.91
C LYS A 241 27.68 -10.09 30.81
N GLU A 242 27.33 -9.76 29.56
CA GLU A 242 28.30 -9.75 28.47
C GLU A 242 29.38 -8.69 28.69
N LYS A 243 29.01 -7.47 29.09
CA LYS A 243 30.00 -6.41 29.44
C LYS A 243 30.93 -6.85 30.56
N GLU A 244 30.42 -7.48 31.61
CA GLU A 244 31.26 -8.03 32.69
C GLU A 244 32.24 -9.11 32.18
N LYS A 245 31.81 -9.94 31.22
CA LYS A 245 32.65 -10.97 30.60
C LYS A 245 33.79 -10.38 29.77
N TRP A 246 33.61 -9.21 29.15
CA TRP A 246 34.62 -8.53 28.32
C TRP A 246 35.52 -7.55 29.10
N ASN A 247 35.14 -7.16 30.31
CA ASN A 247 35.90 -6.23 31.18
C ASN A 247 37.35 -6.68 31.54
N PRO A 248 37.70 -7.98 31.60
CA PRO A 248 39.10 -8.40 31.78
C PRO A 248 40.00 -8.09 30.57
N LEU A 249 39.44 -8.01 29.35
CA LEU A 249 40.18 -7.76 28.10
C LEU A 249 40.37 -6.25 27.84
N GLU A 250 39.41 -5.41 28.22
CA GLU A 250 39.53 -3.94 28.10
C GLU A 250 40.57 -3.32 29.04
N LYS A 251 40.93 -4.00 30.15
CA LYS A 251 42.02 -3.54 31.04
C LYS A 251 43.41 -3.53 30.38
N GLN A 252 43.58 -4.04 29.16
CA GLN A 252 44.83 -3.91 28.39
C GLN A 252 44.86 -2.76 27.37
N VAL A 253 43.76 -2.05 27.13
CA VAL A 253 43.75 -0.89 26.22
C VAL A 253 43.98 0.38 27.02
N LYS A 254 45.15 1.00 26.82
CA LYS A 254 45.61 2.22 27.50
C LYS A 254 44.54 3.32 27.49
N LYS A 255 44.29 3.89 28.67
CA LYS A 255 43.54 5.14 28.92
C LYS A 255 43.94 6.24 27.94
N VAL A 256 43.11 6.52 26.94
CA VAL A 256 43.07 7.83 26.27
C VAL A 256 42.01 8.65 26.99
N LYS A 257 42.43 9.76 27.58
CA LYS A 257 41.60 10.68 28.37
C LYS A 257 40.76 11.51 27.39
N ILE A 258 39.45 11.28 27.34
CA ILE A 258 38.50 12.17 26.65
C ILE A 258 37.96 13.16 27.69
N PRO A 259 37.93 14.48 27.42
CA PRO A 259 37.50 15.48 28.39
C PRO A 259 35.98 15.46 28.60
N GLU A 260 35.57 15.57 29.87
CA GLU A 260 34.18 15.69 30.31
C GLU A 260 33.58 17.03 29.87
N LEU A 261 32.45 16.97 29.15
CA LEU A 261 31.55 18.10 28.96
C LEU A 261 30.47 18.05 30.04
N THR A 262 30.47 19.07 30.91
CA THR A 262 29.43 19.31 31.91
C THR A 262 28.15 19.79 31.21
N LEU A 263 27.08 18.98 31.25
CA LEU A 263 25.73 19.39 30.88
C LEU A 263 24.78 19.24 32.06
N ASP A 264 24.14 20.36 32.42
CA ASP A 264 23.21 20.51 33.52
C ASP A 264 21.94 19.64 33.32
N ARG A 265 21.62 18.81 34.32
CA ARG A 265 20.76 17.61 34.19
C ARG A 265 19.26 17.87 34.37
N GLN A 266 18.82 19.10 34.62
CA GLN A 266 17.43 19.35 34.99
C GLN A 266 16.48 19.61 33.80
N ASN A 267 16.98 20.10 32.65
CA ASN A 267 16.12 20.39 31.49
C ASN A 267 15.84 19.18 30.59
N TRP A 268 16.74 18.19 30.53
CA TRP A 268 16.65 17.04 29.61
C TRP A 268 15.33 16.26 29.76
N LYS A 269 14.81 16.07 30.98
CA LYS A 269 13.59 15.28 31.20
C LYS A 269 12.34 15.93 30.60
N PHE A 270 12.27 17.26 30.61
CA PHE A 270 11.14 17.99 30.05
C PHE A 270 11.18 18.02 28.53
N TYR A 271 12.39 18.17 27.96
CA TYR A 271 12.61 18.06 26.51
C TYR A 271 12.34 16.65 25.98
N HIS A 272 12.77 15.62 26.72
CA HIS A 272 12.59 14.23 26.29
C HIS A 272 11.12 13.80 26.21
N VAL A 273 10.29 14.21 27.19
CA VAL A 273 8.85 13.90 27.18
C VAL A 273 8.11 14.62 26.06
N LYS A 274 8.44 15.89 25.76
CA LYS A 274 7.83 16.61 24.64
C LYS A 274 8.30 16.08 23.28
N TYR A 275 9.57 15.71 23.17
CA TYR A 275 10.15 15.09 21.98
C TYR A 275 9.50 13.73 21.67
N LEU A 276 9.33 12.87 22.68
CA LEU A 276 8.62 11.58 22.54
C LEU A 276 7.15 11.77 22.15
N LYS A 277 6.49 12.83 22.65
CA LYS A 277 5.10 13.13 22.32
C LYS A 277 4.92 13.60 20.87
N ALA A 278 5.87 14.39 20.35
CA ALA A 278 5.91 14.81 18.95
C ALA A 278 6.26 13.64 18.01
N ALA A 279 7.19 12.78 18.42
CA ALA A 279 7.59 11.59 17.67
C ALA A 279 6.51 10.48 17.64
N ALA A 280 5.57 10.47 18.60
CA ALA A 280 4.45 9.52 18.63
C ALA A 280 3.27 9.93 17.72
N THR A 281 3.16 11.21 17.38
CA THR A 281 2.10 11.72 16.46
C THR A 281 2.44 11.61 14.99
N ASN A 282 3.70 11.31 14.65
CA ASN A 282 4.15 11.07 13.28
C ASN A 282 4.86 9.72 13.18
N TYR A 283 4.89 9.13 12.00
CA TYR A 283 5.43 7.81 11.67
C TYR A 283 6.97 7.72 11.84
N CYS A 284 7.50 8.08 13.02
CA CYS A 284 8.94 8.12 13.33
C CYS A 284 9.33 7.18 14.49
N LEU A 285 8.44 6.27 14.88
CA LEU A 285 8.73 5.25 15.88
C LEU A 285 9.85 4.29 15.42
N ASP A 286 10.02 4.10 14.11
CA ASP A 286 11.07 3.24 13.55
C ASP A 286 12.49 3.79 13.79
N ILE A 287 12.64 5.10 13.98
CA ILE A 287 13.94 5.75 14.26
C ILE A 287 14.30 5.61 15.75
N LEU A 288 13.31 5.69 16.64
CA LEU A 288 13.50 5.53 18.10
C LEU A 288 13.60 4.05 18.54
N GLY A 289 13.14 3.13 17.70
CA GLY A 289 13.20 1.68 17.93
C GLY A 289 14.59 1.05 17.85
N GLY A 290 15.63 1.82 17.55
CA GLY A 290 17.02 1.33 17.50
C GLY A 290 17.36 0.62 16.20
N ARG A 291 17.04 1.23 15.06
CA ARG A 291 17.64 0.84 13.78
C ARG A 291 19.15 1.04 13.87
N LEU A 292 19.93 0.00 13.57
CA LEU A 292 21.39 0.10 13.54
C LEU A 292 21.79 1.07 12.42
N ASP A 293 22.39 2.18 12.82
CA ASP A 293 22.96 3.18 11.93
C ASP A 293 24.08 2.54 11.10
N ASN A 294 23.88 2.48 9.79
CA ASN A 294 24.84 2.00 8.81
C ASN A 294 25.70 3.16 8.23
N GLY A 295 25.58 4.37 8.78
CA GLY A 295 26.37 5.55 8.42
C GLY A 295 25.96 6.21 7.10
N THR A 296 24.78 5.87 6.56
CA THR A 296 24.29 6.44 5.29
C THR A 296 23.21 7.50 5.45
N ASP A 297 22.65 7.67 6.63
CA ASP A 297 21.53 8.58 6.85
C ASP A 297 22.03 9.97 7.28
N ASP A 298 21.56 11.01 6.59
CA ASP A 298 21.92 12.41 6.85
C ASP A 298 21.17 12.92 8.09
N TRP A 299 21.82 12.78 9.24
CA TRP A 299 21.29 13.22 10.52
C TRP A 299 21.02 14.73 10.57
N GLU A 300 21.64 15.55 9.71
CA GLU A 300 21.35 16.99 9.66
C GLU A 300 19.96 17.27 9.08
N GLU A 301 19.52 16.53 8.07
CA GLU A 301 18.19 16.68 7.47
C GLU A 301 17.08 16.17 8.41
N ALA A 302 17.30 15.04 9.07
CA ALA A 302 16.40 14.53 10.09
C ALA A 302 16.29 15.49 11.30
N ASN A 303 17.42 16.08 11.71
CA ASN A 303 17.46 17.06 12.79
C ASN A 303 16.78 18.39 12.38
N ALA A 304 16.93 18.83 11.13
CA ALA A 304 16.27 20.02 10.59
C ALA A 304 14.74 19.85 10.55
N LEU A 305 14.25 18.69 10.08
CA LEU A 305 12.83 18.36 10.07
C LEU A 305 12.24 18.25 11.49
N LEU A 306 12.98 17.66 12.43
CA LEU A 306 12.58 17.61 13.84
C LEU A 306 12.53 19.00 14.48
N CYS A 307 13.52 19.86 14.19
CA CYS A 307 13.54 21.24 14.66
C CYS A 307 12.36 22.06 14.11
N ASP A 308 12.06 21.95 12.80
CA ASP A 308 10.93 22.64 12.17
C ASP A 308 9.58 22.18 12.74
N LEU A 309 9.40 20.87 12.93
CA LEU A 309 8.17 20.31 13.51
C LEU A 309 8.00 20.72 14.98
N PHE A 310 9.09 20.77 15.74
CA PHE A 310 9.10 21.24 17.12
C PHE A 310 8.71 22.72 17.23
N MET A 311 9.25 23.57 16.35
CA MET A 311 8.90 25.00 16.33
C MET A 311 7.45 25.25 15.90
N LYS A 312 6.89 24.43 15.02
CA LYS A 312 5.49 24.54 14.57
C LYS A 312 4.44 24.04 15.58
N THR A 313 4.84 23.21 16.54
CA THR A 313 3.92 22.57 17.49
C THR A 313 3.91 23.20 18.88
N ILE A 314 4.80 24.16 19.15
CA ILE A 314 4.79 24.93 20.40
C ILE A 314 3.93 26.20 20.22
N PRO A 315 2.94 26.45 21.09
CA PRO A 315 2.15 27.67 21.06
C PRO A 315 3.04 28.93 21.18
N ALA A 316 2.76 29.94 20.36
CA ALA A 316 3.52 31.20 20.32
C ALA A 316 3.59 31.93 21.68
N SER A 317 2.69 31.62 22.62
CA SER A 317 2.65 32.17 23.98
C SER A 317 3.80 31.75 24.90
N ILE A 318 4.74 30.92 24.42
CA ILE A 318 5.94 30.51 25.17
C ILE A 318 7.16 31.36 24.77
N TYR A 319 7.09 32.09 23.66
CA TYR A 319 8.20 32.90 23.15
C TYR A 319 8.10 34.39 23.51
N PHE A 320 7.03 34.82 24.21
CA PHE A 320 6.80 36.19 24.67
C PHE A 320 6.57 36.27 26.17
#